data_AF-A0A820J5T5-F1
#
_entry.id   AF-A0A820J5T5-F1
#
_cell.length_a   1.000
_cell.length_b   1.000
_cell.length_c   1.000
_cell.angle_alpha   90.00
_cell.angle_beta   90.00
_cell.angle_gamma   90.00
#
_symmetry.space_group_name_H-M   'P 1'
#
loop_
_entity.id
_entity.type
_entity.pdbx_description
1 polymer ?
#
loop_
_entity_poly.entity_id
_entity_poly.type
_entity_poly.pdbx_seq_one_letter_code
_entity_poly.pdbx_strand_id
1 'polypeptide(L)'
;NIIRFGSDYRTLFNNVTEIYNKQNARQAEQLISQMSADLGGTELLRPLQWLQNQAPVIGHSRQILLLTDGEVSNVTEVMNLCRSMSTSTRIFSFGLGHSPSRSLIKGLARSTNGRFTFIPPGTSVDVHVAEQLQKAHEPCITNVKIKWNISSLTSSKLQTIPTIIPTVY
;
A
#
# COMPACT_ATOMS: atom_id res chain seq x y z
N ASN A 1 -11.22 -4.26 -3.07
CA ASN A 1 -11.99 -3.00 -3.06
C ASN A 1 -11.30 -1.99 -3.98
N ILE A 2 -12.01 -0.97 -4.47
CA ILE A 2 -11.49 0.14 -5.29
C ILE A 2 -11.77 1.44 -4.54
N ILE A 3 -10.74 2.28 -4.38
CA ILE A 3 -10.83 3.57 -3.71
C ILE A 3 -10.38 4.63 -4.71
N ARG A 4 -11.29 5.54 -5.05
CA ARG A 4 -10.98 6.75 -5.83
C ARG A 4 -10.70 7.87 -4.86
N PHE A 5 -9.70 8.70 -5.15
CA PHE A 5 -9.34 9.83 -4.31
C PHE A 5 -9.06 11.07 -5.17
N GLY A 6 -9.34 12.23 -4.60
CA GLY A 6 -9.03 13.54 -5.12
C GLY A 6 -9.02 14.53 -3.96
N SER A 7 -9.71 15.66 -4.07
CA SER A 7 -10.03 16.50 -2.90
C SER A 7 -10.91 15.78 -1.89
N ASP A 8 -11.72 14.80 -2.32
CA ASP A 8 -12.46 13.85 -1.47
C ASP A 8 -12.21 12.40 -1.90
N TYR A 9 -12.73 11.39 -1.20
CA TYR A 9 -12.55 9.99 -1.58
C TYR A 9 -13.86 9.21 -1.62
N ARG A 10 -13.92 8.19 -2.49
CA ARG A 10 -15.06 7.28 -2.61
C ARG A 10 -14.57 5.84 -2.65
N THR A 11 -15.25 4.98 -1.89
CA THR A 11 -14.98 3.53 -1.88
C THR A 11 -16.08 2.81 -2.66
N LEU A 12 -15.73 1.74 -3.38
CA LEU A 12 -16.73 0.87 -4.02
C LEU A 12 -17.55 0.11 -2.98
N PHE A 13 -16.86 -0.42 -1.96
CA PHE A 13 -17.48 -1.14 -0.85
C PHE A 13 -17.20 -0.43 0.48
N ASN A 14 -18.14 -0.52 1.41
CA ASN A 14 -18.03 0.06 2.75
C ASN A 14 -17.03 -0.70 3.64
N ASN A 15 -16.81 -2.00 3.37
CA ASN A 15 -15.74 -2.77 4.01
C ASN A 15 -14.51 -2.80 3.11
N VAL A 16 -13.31 -2.81 3.71
CA VAL A 16 -12.05 -2.91 2.95
C VAL A 16 -11.93 -4.25 2.20
N THR A 17 -12.45 -5.31 2.80
CA THR A 17 -12.38 -6.67 2.26
C THR A 17 -13.80 -7.19 2.02
N GLU A 18 -14.13 -7.33 0.75
CA GLU A 18 -15.33 -8.02 0.28
C GLU A 18 -14.91 -9.31 -0.42
N ILE A 19 -15.76 -10.34 -0.37
CA ILE A 19 -15.49 -11.63 -1.00
C ILE A 19 -15.48 -11.44 -2.52
N TYR A 20 -14.50 -12.07 -3.19
CA TYR A 20 -14.53 -12.14 -4.64
C TYR A 20 -15.67 -13.06 -5.10
N ASN A 21 -16.62 -12.48 -5.84
CA ASN A 21 -17.70 -13.21 -6.51
C ASN A 21 -18.08 -12.48 -7.81
N LYS A 22 -18.87 -13.12 -8.67
CA LYS A 22 -19.27 -12.56 -9.97
C LYS A 22 -20.02 -11.23 -9.86
N GLN A 23 -20.80 -11.04 -8.81
CA GLN A 23 -21.57 -9.81 -8.58
C GLN A 23 -20.64 -8.65 -8.22
N ASN A 24 -19.77 -8.84 -7.23
CA ASN A 24 -18.80 -7.84 -6.78
C ASN A 24 -17.79 -7.50 -7.89
N ALA A 25 -17.39 -8.47 -8.70
CA ALA A 25 -16.55 -8.24 -9.88
C ALA A 25 -17.24 -7.34 -10.91
N ARG A 26 -18.52 -7.61 -11.24
CA ARG A 26 -19.30 -6.76 -12.15
C ARG A 26 -19.47 -5.33 -11.63
N GLN A 27 -19.68 -5.15 -10.32
CA GLN A 27 -19.76 -3.80 -9.73
C GLN A 27 -18.44 -3.04 -9.87
N ALA A 28 -17.31 -3.73 -9.71
CA ALA A 28 -15.99 -3.15 -9.93
C ALA A 28 -15.77 -2.76 -11.41
N GLU A 29 -16.13 -3.64 -12.35
CA GLU A 29 -16.06 -3.37 -13.80
C GLU A 29 -16.93 -2.15 -14.18
N GLN A 30 -18.15 -2.08 -13.65
CA GLN A 30 -19.06 -0.95 -13.86
C GLN A 30 -18.44 0.35 -13.34
N LEU A 31 -17.90 0.36 -12.11
CA LEU A 31 -17.22 1.53 -11.57
C LEU A 31 -16.05 1.98 -12.45
N ILE A 32 -15.23 1.04 -12.91
CA ILE A 32 -14.07 1.34 -13.78
C ILE A 32 -14.54 1.94 -15.11
N SER A 33 -15.60 1.37 -15.72
CA SER A 33 -16.13 1.85 -17.01
C SER A 33 -16.70 3.27 -16.96
N GLN A 34 -17.14 3.71 -15.78
CA GLN A 34 -17.73 5.03 -15.54
C GLN A 34 -16.76 6.00 -14.84
N MET A 35 -15.51 5.56 -14.61
CA MET A 35 -14.54 6.32 -13.85
C MET A 35 -14.07 7.56 -14.63
N SER A 36 -14.08 8.71 -13.97
CA SER A 36 -13.56 9.97 -14.50
C SER A 36 -12.80 10.75 -13.42
N ALA A 37 -12.04 11.77 -13.81
CA ALA A 37 -11.34 12.66 -12.89
C ALA A 37 -12.31 13.72 -12.32
N ASP A 38 -13.22 13.29 -11.45
CA ASP A 38 -14.36 14.07 -10.92
C ASP A 38 -14.23 14.42 -9.43
N LEU A 39 -13.14 14.02 -8.76
CA LEU A 39 -12.95 14.21 -7.31
C LEU A 39 -12.11 15.44 -6.95
N GLY A 40 -11.70 16.26 -7.93
CA GLY A 40 -10.91 17.47 -7.68
C GLY A 40 -9.40 17.18 -7.58
N GLY A 41 -8.75 17.74 -6.56
CA GLY A 41 -7.29 17.73 -6.36
C GLY A 41 -6.72 16.37 -5.98
N THR A 42 -5.74 16.33 -5.08
CA THR A 42 -5.06 15.08 -4.70
C THR A 42 -4.81 15.05 -3.20
N GLU A 43 -5.66 14.34 -2.46
CA GLU A 43 -5.55 14.18 -1.00
C GLU A 43 -5.55 12.70 -0.62
N LEU A 44 -4.41 12.20 -0.18
CA LEU A 44 -4.22 10.78 0.09
C LEU A 44 -4.38 10.42 1.58
N LEU A 45 -4.27 11.40 2.48
CA LEU A 45 -4.27 11.15 3.91
C LEU A 45 -5.60 10.55 4.40
N ARG A 46 -6.74 11.14 4.02
CA ARG A 46 -8.08 10.69 4.42
C ARG A 46 -8.38 9.24 3.99
N PRO A 47 -8.20 8.83 2.72
CA PRO A 47 -8.43 7.43 2.34
C PRO A 47 -7.45 6.45 3.02
N LEU A 48 -6.21 6.86 3.30
CA LEU A 48 -5.27 6.02 4.05
C LEU A 48 -5.66 5.88 5.54
N GLN A 49 -6.18 6.93 6.18
CA GLN A 49 -6.69 6.86 7.55
C GLN A 49 -7.90 5.95 7.64
N TRP A 50 -8.81 6.06 6.66
CA TRP A 50 -9.92 5.13 6.53
C TRP A 50 -9.43 3.68 6.41
N LEU A 51 -8.43 3.42 5.57
CA LEU A 51 -7.81 2.08 5.44
C LEU A 51 -7.17 1.59 6.74
N GLN A 52 -6.47 2.46 7.48
CA GLN A 52 -5.82 2.11 8.75
C GLN A 52 -6.84 1.62 9.78
N ASN A 53 -8.02 2.23 9.82
CA ASN A 53 -9.11 1.88 10.74
C ASN A 53 -9.82 0.57 10.37
N GLN A 54 -9.51 -0.01 9.21
CA GLN A 54 -10.05 -1.29 8.78
C GLN A 54 -9.05 -2.39 9.13
N ALA A 55 -9.48 -3.42 9.85
CA ALA A 55 -8.60 -4.54 10.20
C ALA A 55 -8.14 -5.31 8.93
N PRO A 56 -6.83 -5.60 8.78
CA PRO A 56 -6.37 -6.56 7.78
C PRO A 56 -6.91 -7.97 8.07
N VAL A 57 -7.02 -8.79 7.02
CA VAL A 57 -7.41 -10.21 7.20
C VAL A 57 -6.27 -10.94 7.91
N ILE A 58 -6.59 -11.65 8.98
CA ILE A 58 -5.62 -12.42 9.76
C ILE A 58 -4.91 -13.44 8.85
N GLY A 59 -3.58 -13.51 8.95
CA GLY A 59 -2.76 -14.40 8.12
C GLY A 59 -2.46 -13.87 6.72
N HIS A 60 -2.96 -12.69 6.35
CA HIS A 60 -2.70 -12.08 5.06
C HIS A 60 -2.08 -10.67 5.21
N SER A 61 -1.03 -10.42 4.43
CA SER A 61 -0.55 -9.05 4.22
C SER A 61 -1.49 -8.33 3.24
N ARG A 62 -2.00 -7.16 3.62
CA ARG A 62 -2.82 -6.31 2.74
C ARG A 62 -1.94 -5.73 1.64
N GLN A 63 -2.32 -5.97 0.39
CA GLN A 63 -1.65 -5.40 -0.78
C GLN A 63 -2.46 -4.22 -1.31
N ILE A 64 -1.83 -3.06 -1.46
CA ILE A 64 -2.44 -1.86 -2.05
C ILE A 64 -1.68 -1.52 -3.33
N LEU A 65 -2.39 -1.48 -4.45
CA LEU A 65 -1.89 -0.89 -5.70
C LEU A 65 -2.37 0.56 -5.75
N LEU A 66 -1.44 1.51 -5.70
CA LEU A 66 -1.75 2.95 -5.69
C LEU A 66 -1.27 3.58 -6.97
N LEU A 67 -2.18 4.21 -7.72
CA LEU A 67 -1.88 4.90 -8.97
C LEU A 67 -2.12 6.40 -8.78
N THR A 68 -1.15 7.23 -9.19
CA THR A 68 -1.30 8.69 -9.20
C THR A 68 -0.37 9.33 -10.23
N ASP A 69 -0.84 10.37 -10.89
CA ASP A 69 -0.07 11.29 -11.74
C ASP A 69 0.23 12.62 -11.03
N GLY A 70 -0.32 12.83 -9.83
CA GLY A 70 -0.26 14.09 -9.09
C GLY A 70 0.71 14.10 -7.90
N GLU A 71 0.59 15.16 -7.11
CA GLU A 71 1.40 15.42 -5.92
C GLU A 71 0.50 15.66 -4.70
N VAL A 72 1.01 15.38 -3.51
CA VAL A 72 0.34 15.71 -2.24
C VAL A 72 1.21 16.66 -1.44
N SER A 73 0.58 17.62 -0.75
CA SER A 73 1.28 18.63 0.05
C SER A 73 1.80 18.05 1.40
N ASN A 74 1.07 17.09 1.97
CA ASN A 74 1.30 16.49 3.28
C ASN A 74 2.11 15.19 3.25
N VAL A 75 3.17 15.13 2.42
CA VAL A 75 3.99 13.91 2.21
C VAL A 75 4.46 13.29 3.53
N THR A 76 4.98 14.07 4.47
CA THR A 76 5.51 13.56 5.74
C THR A 76 4.45 12.83 6.57
N GLU A 77 3.25 13.40 6.65
CA GLU A 77 2.13 12.81 7.39
C GLU A 77 1.65 11.51 6.75
N VAL A 78 1.52 11.52 5.42
CA VAL A 78 1.22 10.33 4.62
C VAL A 78 2.26 9.22 4.87
N MET A 79 3.56 9.55 4.87
CA MET A 79 4.61 8.56 5.13
C MET A 79 4.56 8.01 6.55
N ASN A 80 4.32 8.84 7.56
CA ASN A 80 4.19 8.39 8.95
C ASN A 80 3.02 7.42 9.13
N LEU A 81 1.87 7.75 8.53
CA LEU A 81 0.71 6.88 8.50
C LEU A 81 1.02 5.55 7.81
N CYS A 82 1.66 5.58 6.65
CA CYS A 82 2.08 4.38 5.93
C CYS A 82 3.02 3.49 6.77
N ARG A 83 4.02 4.08 7.45
CA ARG A 83 4.94 3.34 8.33
C ARG A 83 4.20 2.63 9.47
N SER A 84 3.17 3.26 10.03
CA SER A 84 2.37 2.64 11.11
C SER A 84 1.64 1.37 10.66
N MET A 85 1.35 1.22 9.37
CA MET A 85 0.68 0.05 8.79
C MET A 85 1.66 -0.97 8.18
N SER A 86 2.96 -0.67 8.15
CA SER A 86 3.98 -1.41 7.39
C SER A 86 4.17 -2.88 7.77
N THR A 87 3.73 -3.28 8.97
CA THR A 87 3.77 -4.67 9.45
C THR A 87 2.70 -5.56 8.82
N SER A 88 1.62 -4.97 8.32
CA SER A 88 0.45 -5.69 7.80
C SER A 88 0.00 -5.23 6.43
N THR A 89 0.56 -4.13 5.91
CA THR A 89 0.19 -3.54 4.63
C THR A 89 1.41 -3.20 3.80
N ARG A 90 1.39 -3.58 2.52
CA ARG A 90 2.34 -3.15 1.48
C ARG A 90 1.66 -2.23 0.48
N ILE A 91 2.34 -1.16 0.08
CA ILE A 91 1.90 -0.26 -0.99
C ILE A 91 2.82 -0.40 -2.19
N PHE A 92 2.24 -0.77 -3.31
CA PHE A 92 2.84 -0.84 -4.63
C PHE A 92 2.40 0.39 -5.42
N SER A 93 3.28 1.38 -5.52
CA SER A 93 2.94 2.70 -6.05
C SER A 93 3.32 2.85 -7.53
N PHE A 94 2.46 3.51 -8.29
CA PHE A 94 2.65 3.82 -9.69
C PHE A 94 2.56 5.33 -9.88
N GLY A 95 3.66 5.93 -10.31
CA GLY A 95 3.69 7.30 -10.79
C GLY A 95 3.39 7.32 -12.29
N LEU A 96 2.26 7.89 -12.69
CA LEU A 96 1.85 7.94 -14.09
C LEU A 96 2.25 9.27 -14.74
N GLY A 97 2.67 9.23 -16.00
CA GLY A 97 2.91 10.44 -16.79
C GLY A 97 4.25 11.12 -16.49
N HIS A 98 4.32 12.41 -16.76
CA HIS A 98 5.57 13.18 -16.74
C HIS A 98 5.98 13.68 -15.36
N SER A 99 5.00 13.99 -14.50
CA SER A 99 5.23 14.79 -13.29
C SER A 99 4.66 14.20 -11.99
N PRO A 100 4.56 12.87 -11.79
CA PRO A 100 4.18 12.36 -10.48
C PRO A 100 5.28 12.68 -9.46
N SER A 101 4.87 13.03 -8.23
CA SER A 101 5.83 13.34 -7.16
C SER A 101 6.74 12.13 -6.86
N ARG A 102 8.02 12.24 -7.22
CA ARG A 102 8.97 11.12 -7.04
C ARG A 102 9.17 10.77 -5.56
N SER A 103 9.13 11.78 -4.68
CA SER A 103 9.25 11.60 -3.23
C SER A 103 8.03 10.86 -2.67
N LEU A 104 6.82 11.21 -3.13
CA LEU A 104 5.59 10.52 -2.77
C LEU A 104 5.63 9.05 -3.24
N ILE A 105 5.83 8.82 -4.53
CA ILE A 105 5.79 7.48 -5.12
C ILE A 105 6.82 6.56 -4.46
N LYS A 106 8.09 6.99 -4.36
CA LYS A 106 9.13 6.19 -3.70
C LYS A 106 8.87 6.04 -2.20
N GLY A 107 8.40 7.09 -1.55
CA GLY A 107 8.15 7.12 -0.11
C GLY A 107 7.07 6.13 0.31
N LEU A 108 5.96 6.07 -0.43
CA LEU A 108 4.84 5.14 -0.17
C LEU A 108 5.32 3.69 -0.17
N ALA A 109 6.04 3.31 -1.24
CA ALA A 109 6.58 1.98 -1.39
C ALA A 109 7.60 1.63 -0.29
N ARG A 110 8.57 2.51 -0.05
CA ARG A 110 9.63 2.28 0.94
C ARG A 110 9.10 2.22 2.37
N SER A 111 8.10 3.04 2.70
CA SER A 111 7.51 3.09 4.04
C SER A 111 6.71 1.83 4.39
N THR A 112 6.38 1.00 3.41
CA THR A 112 5.52 -0.18 3.58
C THR A 112 6.15 -1.46 3.04
N ASN A 113 7.46 -1.45 2.74
CA ASN A 113 8.17 -2.59 2.14
C ASN A 113 7.61 -3.05 0.78
N GLY A 114 6.92 -2.17 0.05
CA GLY A 114 6.40 -2.45 -1.29
C GLY A 114 7.41 -2.14 -2.39
N ARG A 115 6.91 -1.87 -3.60
CA ARG A 115 7.69 -1.46 -4.77
C ARG A 115 7.06 -0.26 -5.44
N PHE A 116 7.84 0.45 -6.24
CA PHE A 116 7.36 1.59 -7.00
C PHE A 116 7.75 1.42 -8.47
N THR A 117 6.90 1.94 -9.35
CA THR A 117 7.18 2.03 -10.79
C THR A 117 6.75 3.41 -11.28
N PHE A 118 7.54 4.00 -12.17
CA PHE A 118 7.12 5.18 -12.92
C PHE A 118 6.75 4.71 -14.33
N ILE A 119 5.57 5.09 -14.80
CA ILE A 119 5.06 4.72 -16.13
C ILE A 119 5.01 6.00 -16.98
N PRO A 120 5.95 6.16 -17.94
CA PRO A 120 5.92 7.30 -18.85
C PRO A 120 4.65 7.29 -19.71
N PRO A 121 4.17 8.46 -20.15
CA PRO A 121 3.02 8.54 -21.04
C PRO A 121 3.29 7.82 -22.36
N GLY A 122 2.24 7.22 -22.94
CA GLY A 122 2.33 6.42 -24.16
C GLY A 122 2.92 5.01 -23.96
N THR A 123 3.30 4.64 -22.73
CA THR A 123 3.78 3.29 -22.40
C THR A 123 2.60 2.39 -22.02
N SER A 124 2.63 1.12 -22.41
CA SER A 124 1.65 0.14 -21.91
C SER A 124 1.78 0.00 -20.39
N VAL A 125 0.65 0.15 -19.71
CA VAL A 125 0.54 0.00 -18.26
C VAL A 125 0.60 -1.48 -17.85
N ASP A 126 0.20 -2.38 -18.76
CA ASP A 126 -0.06 -3.79 -18.48
C ASP A 126 1.17 -4.53 -17.97
N VAL A 127 2.33 -4.31 -18.60
CA VAL A 127 3.60 -4.96 -18.21
C VAL A 127 4.00 -4.55 -16.79
N HIS A 128 3.93 -3.25 -16.50
CA HIS A 128 4.30 -2.72 -15.19
C HIS A 128 3.33 -3.16 -14.09
N VAL A 129 2.04 -3.25 -14.39
CA VAL A 129 1.03 -3.76 -13.46
C VAL A 129 1.26 -5.25 -13.20
N ALA A 130 1.52 -6.05 -14.24
CA ALA A 130 1.81 -7.48 -14.11
C ALA A 130 3.06 -7.74 -13.23
N GLU A 131 4.14 -6.98 -13.44
CA GLU A 131 5.36 -7.10 -12.64
C GLU A 131 5.14 -6.77 -11.15
N GLN A 132 4.40 -5.69 -10.86
CA GLN A 132 4.11 -5.34 -9.46
C GLN A 132 3.11 -6.32 -8.83
N LEU A 133 2.14 -6.83 -9.59
CA LEU A 133 1.23 -7.88 -9.14
C LEU A 133 1.99 -9.15 -8.77
N GLN A 134 2.94 -9.59 -9.61
CA GLN A 134 3.77 -10.75 -9.30
C GLN A 134 4.47 -10.60 -7.95
N LYS A 135 5.06 -9.42 -7.69
CA LYS A 135 5.73 -9.11 -6.41
C LYS A 135 4.75 -8.99 -5.23
N ALA A 136 3.54 -8.49 -5.48
CA ALA A 136 2.48 -8.45 -4.47
C ALA A 136 1.97 -9.85 -4.09
N HIS A 137 2.09 -10.82 -5.01
CA HIS A 137 1.73 -12.23 -4.81
C HIS A 137 2.86 -13.08 -4.22
N GLU A 138 4.08 -12.56 -4.08
CA GLU A 138 5.17 -13.28 -3.42
C GLU A 138 4.73 -13.70 -2.00
N PRO A 139 4.93 -14.98 -1.64
CA PRO A 139 4.59 -15.47 -0.31
C PRO A 139 5.33 -14.64 0.73
N CYS A 140 4.67 -14.42 1.87
CA CYS A 140 5.22 -13.54 2.87
C CYS A 140 5.03 -14.09 4.27
N ILE A 141 6.08 -14.04 5.08
CA ILE A 141 5.98 -14.41 6.49
C ILE A 141 5.75 -13.13 7.30
N THR A 142 4.52 -12.95 7.77
CA THR A 142 4.14 -11.87 8.69
C THR A 142 4.35 -12.27 10.15
N ASN A 143 4.45 -11.30 11.06
CA ASN A 143 4.55 -11.54 12.51
C ASN A 143 5.78 -12.35 12.96
N VAL A 144 6.91 -12.20 12.27
CA VAL A 144 8.19 -12.84 12.64
C VAL A 144 8.71 -12.28 13.97
N LYS A 145 9.00 -13.18 14.91
CA LYS A 145 9.63 -12.86 16.21
C LYS A 145 10.90 -13.69 16.38
N ILE A 146 12.00 -13.05 16.74
CA ILE A 146 13.23 -13.75 17.10
C ILE A 146 13.28 -13.93 18.62
N LYS A 147 13.46 -15.17 19.07
CA LYS A 147 13.73 -15.50 20.47
C LYS A 147 15.19 -15.96 20.59
N TRP A 148 16.02 -15.14 21.23
CA TRP A 148 17.40 -15.48 21.52
C TRP A 148 17.48 -16.34 22.80
N ASN A 149 18.23 -17.44 22.77
CA ASN A 149 18.51 -18.26 23.95
C ASN A 149 19.99 -18.13 24.31
N ILE A 150 20.32 -17.18 25.19
CA ILE A 150 21.71 -16.84 25.53
C ILE A 150 22.01 -17.39 26.93
N SER A 151 22.89 -18.39 27.02
CA SER A 151 23.12 -19.17 28.23
C SER A 151 24.08 -18.58 29.26
N SER A 152 24.62 -17.37 29.05
CA SER A 152 25.41 -16.68 30.08
C SER A 152 25.58 -15.19 29.74
N LEU A 153 24.89 -14.31 30.45
CA LEU A 153 25.09 -12.86 30.36
C LEU A 153 26.17 -12.46 31.38
N THR A 154 27.44 -12.45 30.98
CA THR A 154 28.47 -11.69 31.69
C THR A 154 28.31 -10.21 31.33
N SER A 155 27.50 -9.52 32.14
CA SER A 155 27.43 -8.06 32.28
C SER A 155 27.50 -7.23 30.99
N SER A 156 26.33 -6.99 30.38
CA SER A 156 25.89 -5.68 29.85
C SER A 156 24.51 -5.85 29.22
N LYS A 157 23.61 -4.87 29.43
CA LYS A 157 22.21 -4.89 28.96
C LYS A 157 22.13 -5.28 27.47
N LEU A 158 21.56 -6.45 27.18
CA LEU A 158 21.36 -6.90 25.81
C LEU A 158 20.20 -6.09 25.20
N GLN A 159 20.49 -5.22 24.22
CA GLN A 159 19.46 -4.58 23.40
C GLN A 159 19.24 -5.41 22.13
N THR A 160 18.06 -6.01 22.00
CA THR A 160 17.65 -6.73 20.78
C THR A 160 16.93 -5.76 19.85
N ILE A 161 17.60 -5.33 18.77
CA ILE A 161 17.02 -4.42 17.77
C ILE A 161 17.15 -5.07 16.38
N PRO A 162 16.05 -5.23 15.63
CA PRO A 162 14.66 -4.93 15.99
C PRO A 162 13.95 -6.11 16.68
N THR A 163 13.00 -5.83 17.57
CA THR A 163 12.15 -6.86 18.24
C THR A 163 11.10 -7.45 17.29
N ILE A 164 10.71 -6.67 16.27
CA ILE A 164 9.78 -7.08 15.21
C ILE A 164 10.49 -6.81 13.89
N ILE A 165 10.65 -7.85 13.08
CA ILE A 165 11.26 -7.72 11.76
C ILE A 165 10.13 -7.45 10.76
N PRO A 166 10.34 -6.58 9.75
CA PRO A 166 9.41 -6.48 8.65
C PRO A 166 9.17 -7.84 8.01
N THR A 167 8.01 -7.99 7.36
CA THR A 167 7.65 -9.19 6.63
C THR A 167 8.79 -9.64 5.71
N VAL A 168 9.09 -10.94 5.74
CA VAL A 168 10.09 -11.58 4.87
C VAL A 168 9.38 -12.11 3.62
N TYR A 169 9.94 -11.82 2.45
CA TYR A 169 9.41 -12.16 1.13
C TYR A 169 10.43 -13.03 0.38
#